data_AF-A0A6G0ZNV3-F1
#
_entry.id   AF-A0A6G0ZNV3-F1
#
_cell.length_a   1.000
_cell.length_b   1.000
_cell.length_c   1.000
_cell.angle_alpha   90.00
_cell.angle_beta   90.00
_cell.angle_gamma   90.00
#
_symmetry.space_group_name_H-M   'P 1'
#
loop_
_entity.id
_entity.type
_entity.pdbx_description
1 polymer ?
#
loop_
_entity_poly.entity_id
_entity_poly.type
_entity_poly.pdbx_seq_one_letter_code
_entity_poly.pdbx_strand_id
1 'polypeptide(L)'
;MCIIGRPGVDAQVRHELEAAVVQVEFLMNEGALITVTADDSLHLWNFRQKRADVVHSLKFQRERITVIHLPLRSKWLYVGSERGNVHFVNVETFTLSGYIINWNKAIEV
;
A
#
# COMPACT_ATOMS: atom_id res chain seq x y z
N MET A 1 -3.67 13.32 3.95
CA MET A 1 -4.80 12.91 3.09
C MET A 1 -6.13 13.29 3.75
N CYS A 2 -7.19 13.45 2.97
CA CYS A 2 -8.55 13.70 3.44
C CYS A 2 -9.46 12.58 2.91
N ILE A 3 -10.25 11.96 3.78
CA ILE A 3 -11.24 10.93 3.44
C ILE A 3 -12.62 11.54 3.66
N ILE A 4 -13.50 11.39 2.67
CA ILE A 4 -14.83 11.98 2.67
C ILE A 4 -15.85 10.86 2.52
N GLY A 5 -16.90 10.90 3.33
CA GLY A 5 -18.01 9.95 3.31
C GLY A 5 -19.34 10.61 3.00
N ARG A 6 -20.38 10.22 3.74
CA ARG A 6 -21.69 10.89 3.70
C ARG A 6 -21.56 12.38 4.10
N PRO A 7 -22.55 13.24 3.77
CA PRO A 7 -22.52 14.64 4.17
C PRO A 7 -22.23 14.82 5.66
N GLY A 8 -21.23 15.65 5.97
CA GLY A 8 -20.77 15.90 7.35
C GLY A 8 -19.80 14.87 7.92
N VAL A 9 -19.37 13.87 7.13
CA VAL A 9 -18.36 12.87 7.53
C VAL A 9 -17.09 13.08 6.73
N ASP A 10 -16.08 13.67 7.37
CA ASP A 10 -14.72 13.76 6.85
C ASP A 10 -13.69 13.41 7.91
N ALA A 11 -12.53 12.92 7.46
CA ALA A 11 -11.39 12.64 8.30
C ALA A 11 -10.11 13.14 7.63
N GLN A 12 -9.35 13.96 8.35
CA GLN A 12 -8.05 14.44 7.91
C GLN A 12 -6.95 13.74 8.69
N VAL A 13 -6.00 13.14 7.98
CA VAL A 13 -4.85 12.47 8.58
C VAL A 13 -3.57 12.81 7.83
N ARG A 14 -2.44 12.70 8.52
CA ARG A 14 -1.11 13.02 7.98
C ARG A 14 -0.13 11.94 8.38
N HIS A 15 0.76 11.55 7.47
CA HIS A 15 1.92 10.75 7.82
C HIS A 15 2.82 11.57 8.75
N GLU A 16 3.49 10.90 9.69
CA GLU A 16 4.45 11.56 10.60
C GLU A 16 5.66 12.09 9.83
N LEU A 17 6.14 11.32 8.85
CA LEU A 17 7.12 11.78 7.89
C LEU A 17 6.39 12.61 6.82
N GLU A 18 6.92 13.79 6.51
CA GLU A 18 6.37 14.72 5.50
C GLU A 18 6.60 14.22 4.05
N ALA A 19 6.48 12.93 3.81
CA ALA A 19 6.51 12.34 2.48
C ALA A 19 5.13 12.46 1.81
N ALA A 20 5.12 12.89 0.55
CA ALA A 20 3.89 13.02 -0.23
C ALA A 20 3.27 11.63 -0.47
N VAL A 21 1.95 11.50 -0.34
CA VAL A 21 1.22 10.28 -0.72
C VAL A 21 1.09 10.25 -2.25
N VAL A 22 1.58 9.19 -2.89
CA VAL A 22 1.58 9.03 -4.35
C VAL A 22 0.47 8.10 -4.84
N GLN A 23 0.07 7.10 -4.03
CA GLN A 23 -1.03 6.18 -4.35
C GLN A 23 -1.79 5.77 -3.10
N VAL A 24 -3.06 5.39 -3.29
CA VAL A 24 -3.98 4.95 -2.24
C VAL A 24 -4.79 3.77 -2.75
N GLU A 25 -4.88 2.70 -1.97
CA GLU A 25 -5.71 1.51 -2.24
C GLU A 25 -6.60 1.20 -1.03
N PHE A 26 -7.91 1.06 -1.24
CA PHE A 26 -8.84 0.75 -0.15
C PHE A 26 -8.88 -0.76 0.13
N LEU A 27 -8.88 -1.10 1.41
CA LEU A 27 -9.26 -2.45 1.85
C LEU A 27 -10.78 -2.48 1.90
N MET A 28 -11.38 -2.94 0.79
CA MET A 28 -12.82 -2.89 0.56
C MET A 28 -13.60 -3.49 1.72
N ASN A 29 -14.49 -2.69 2.31
CA ASN A 29 -15.35 -3.04 3.46
C ASN A 29 -14.61 -3.36 4.77
N GLU A 30 -13.30 -3.16 4.84
CA GLU A 30 -12.51 -3.44 6.06
C GLU A 30 -12.31 -2.20 6.93
N GLY A 31 -12.66 -1.00 6.46
CA GLY A 31 -12.39 0.25 7.21
C GLY A 31 -10.90 0.53 7.36
N ALA A 32 -10.12 0.18 6.34
CA ALA A 32 -8.68 0.38 6.27
C ALA A 32 -8.28 0.74 4.83
N LEU A 33 -7.09 1.30 4.66
CA LEU A 33 -6.50 1.55 3.34
C LEU A 33 -4.98 1.45 3.41
N ILE A 34 -4.37 1.26 2.25
CA ILE A 34 -2.92 1.24 2.07
C ILE A 34 -2.54 2.50 1.30
N THR A 35 -1.54 3.23 1.78
CA THR A 35 -0.92 4.34 1.04
C THR A 35 0.50 4.01 0.63
N VAL A 36 0.90 4.48 -0.55
CA VAL A 36 2.29 4.58 -0.98
C VAL A 36 2.73 6.03 -0.81
N THR A 37 3.89 6.27 -0.22
CA THR A 37 4.51 7.59 -0.12
C THR A 37 5.70 7.73 -1.08
N ALA A 38 6.07 8.98 -1.39
CA ALA A 38 7.12 9.32 -2.35
C ALA A 38 8.53 8.86 -1.95
N ASP A 39 8.69 8.42 -0.71
CA ASP A 39 9.91 7.81 -0.20
C ASP A 39 9.90 6.27 -0.33
N ASP A 40 8.97 5.66 -1.07
CA ASP A 40 8.88 4.21 -1.25
C ASP A 40 8.48 3.44 0.02
N SER A 41 7.65 4.07 0.87
CA SER A 41 7.03 3.40 2.01
C SER A 41 5.57 3.03 1.70
N LEU A 42 5.20 1.80 2.09
CA LEU A 42 3.81 1.39 2.22
C LEU A 42 3.37 1.59 3.67
N HIS A 43 2.16 2.12 3.86
CA HIS A 43 1.58 2.27 5.19
C HIS A 43 0.15 1.73 5.20
N LEU A 44 -0.17 0.92 6.20
CA LEU A 44 -1.52 0.44 6.47
C LEU A 44 -2.19 1.36 7.48
N TRP A 45 -3.24 2.03 7.04
CA TRP A 45 -4.07 2.88 7.89
C TRP A 45 -5.32 2.13 8.35
N ASN A 46 -5.67 2.29 9.62
CA ASN A 46 -6.88 1.74 10.21
C ASN A 46 -7.82 2.86 10.65
N PHE A 47 -9.08 2.81 10.20
CA PHE A 47 -10.14 3.78 10.50
C PHE A 47 -11.28 3.19 11.35
N ARG A 48 -11.17 1.95 11.81
CA ARG A 48 -12.21 1.30 12.63
C ARG A 48 -12.26 1.86 14.06
N GLN A 49 -11.20 2.52 14.51
CA GLN A 49 -11.12 3.14 15.83
C GLN A 49 -11.53 4.61 15.77
N LYS A 50 -11.75 5.25 16.93
CA LYS A 50 -12.11 6.68 17.01
C LYS A 50 -11.06 7.59 16.38
N ARG A 51 -9.80 7.16 16.38
CA ARG A 51 -8.68 7.84 15.75
C ARG A 51 -8.13 6.95 14.65
N ALA A 52 -7.82 7.57 13.53
CA ALA A 52 -7.16 6.91 12.43
C ALA A 52 -5.66 6.89 12.65
N ASP A 53 -5.06 5.70 12.57
CA ASP A 53 -3.65 5.50 12.88
C ASP A 53 -2.99 4.58 11.83
N VAL A 54 -1.69 4.78 11.61
CA VAL A 54 -0.86 3.86 10.83
C VAL A 54 -0.51 2.68 11.73
N VAL A 55 -1.03 1.51 11.41
CA VAL A 55 -0.80 0.28 12.21
C VAL A 55 0.45 -0.48 11.76
N HIS A 56 0.79 -0.39 10.47
CA HIS A 56 1.98 -1.04 9.93
C HIS A 56 2.61 -0.16 8.84
N SER A 57 3.93 -0.26 8.72
CA SER A 57 4.71 0.41 7.68
C SER A 57 5.76 -0.54 7.12
N LEU A 58 5.97 -0.50 5.82
CA LEU A 58 6.96 -1.31 5.11
C LEU A 58 7.73 -0.44 4.12
N LYS A 59 9.03 -0.30 4.33
CA LYS A 59 9.92 0.50 3.49
C LYS A 59 10.55 -0.37 2.40
N PHE A 60 10.38 0.01 1.14
CA PHE A 60 11.12 -0.58 0.03
C PHE A 60 12.49 0.12 -0.05
N GLN A 61 13.58 -0.65 0.03
CA GLN A 61 14.94 -0.11 0.10
C GLN A 61 15.74 -0.27 -1.19
N ARG A 62 15.37 -1.22 -2.07
CA ARG A 62 16.19 -1.61 -3.22
C ARG A 62 15.64 -1.15 -4.56
N GLU A 63 14.34 -0.97 -4.66
CA GLU A 63 13.63 -0.61 -5.88
C GLU A 63 12.52 0.36 -5.52
N ARG A 64 12.34 1.43 -6.29
CA ARG A 64 11.25 2.35 -6.07
C ARG A 64 9.92 1.82 -6.60
N ILE A 65 8.87 2.12 -5.85
CA ILE A 65 7.51 1.68 -6.13
C ILE A 65 6.93 2.55 -7.24
N THR A 66 6.39 1.92 -8.28
CA THR A 66 5.73 2.62 -9.40
C THR A 66 4.21 2.46 -9.35
N VAL A 67 3.72 1.31 -8.92
CA VAL A 67 2.30 1.04 -8.82
C VAL A 67 2.00 -0.01 -7.76
N ILE A 68 0.88 0.15 -7.07
CA ILE A 68 0.27 -0.91 -6.27
C ILE A 68 -1.08 -1.30 -6.84
N HIS A 69 -1.45 -2.56 -6.67
CA HIS A 69 -2.77 -3.06 -7.00
C HIS A 69 -3.22 -4.12 -6.00
N LEU A 70 -4.41 -3.94 -5.43
CA LEU A 70 -5.05 -4.93 -4.56
C LEU A 70 -6.30 -5.51 -5.23
N PRO A 71 -6.24 -6.74 -5.77
CA PRO A 71 -7.44 -7.39 -6.29
C PRO A 71 -8.48 -7.59 -5.18
N LEU A 72 -9.76 -7.52 -5.55
CA LEU A 72 -10.87 -7.65 -4.60
C LEU A 72 -10.78 -8.97 -3.83
N ARG A 73 -10.82 -8.89 -2.48
CA ARG A 73 -10.70 -10.04 -1.55
C ARG A 73 -9.38 -10.81 -1.66
N SER A 74 -8.35 -10.25 -2.30
CA SER A 74 -7.01 -10.82 -2.28
C SER A 74 -6.33 -10.58 -0.93
N LYS A 75 -5.54 -11.56 -0.50
CA LYS A 75 -4.61 -11.41 0.64
C LYS A 75 -3.26 -10.80 0.23
N TRP A 76 -3.05 -10.63 -1.07
CA TRP A 76 -1.79 -10.19 -1.66
C TRP A 76 -1.98 -8.86 -2.37
N LEU A 77 -1.21 -7.87 -1.93
CA LEU A 77 -1.00 -6.61 -2.63
C LEU A 77 0.14 -6.79 -3.63
N TYR A 78 -0.10 -6.42 -4.89
CA TYR A 78 0.92 -6.44 -5.93
C TYR A 78 1.62 -5.09 -5.95
N VAL A 79 2.95 -5.11 -5.97
CA VAL A 79 3.79 -3.91 -5.97
C VAL A 79 4.70 -3.96 -7.18
N GLY A 80 4.38 -3.15 -8.18
CA GLY A 80 5.24 -2.93 -9.34
C GLY A 80 6.38 -1.98 -8.98
N SER A 81 7.57 -2.28 -9.48
CA SER A 81 8.75 -1.45 -9.30
C SER A 81 9.21 -0.80 -10.59
N GLU A 82 10.09 0.21 -10.47
CA GLU A 82 10.72 0.88 -11.61
C GLU A 82 11.66 -0.03 -12.43
N ARG A 83 12.07 -1.17 -11.86
CA ARG A 83 12.82 -2.19 -12.58
C ARG A 83 11.91 -3.12 -13.38
N GLY A 84 10.60 -2.95 -13.32
CA GLY A 84 9.63 -3.83 -13.97
C GLY A 84 9.32 -5.11 -13.20
N ASN A 85 9.84 -5.27 -11.97
CA ASN A 85 9.56 -6.42 -11.13
C ASN A 85 8.19 -6.26 -10.45
N VAL A 86 7.56 -7.40 -10.14
CA VAL A 86 6.35 -7.44 -9.30
C VAL A 86 6.68 -8.15 -8.00
N HIS A 87 6.60 -7.39 -6.91
CA HIS A 87 6.72 -7.88 -5.54
C HIS A 87 5.33 -8.12 -4.95
N PHE A 88 5.23 -8.99 -3.96
CA PHE A 88 3.97 -9.31 -3.30
C PHE A 88 4.07 -8.99 -1.82
N VAL A 89 3.12 -8.24 -1.29
CA VAL A 89 3.00 -7.95 0.14
C VAL A 89 1.77 -8.66 0.67
N ASN A 90 1.92 -9.44 1.73
CA ASN A 90 0.79 -10.04 2.41
C ASN A 90 0.07 -8.94 3.21
N VAL A 91 -1.22 -8.77 2.98
CA VAL A 91 -2.02 -7.69 3.58
C VAL A 91 -2.36 -7.97 5.05
N GLU A 92 -2.52 -9.25 5.43
CA GLU A 92 -2.86 -9.66 6.80
C GLU A 92 -1.68 -9.45 7.75
N THR A 93 -0.46 -9.79 7.30
CA THR A 93 0.77 -9.67 8.10
C THR A 93 1.56 -8.39 7.80
N PHE A 94 1.24 -7.70 6.71
CA PHE A 94 1.97 -6.54 6.18
C PHE A 94 3.46 -6.79 5.93
N THR A 95 3.79 -8.00 5.46
CA THR A 95 5.17 -8.44 5.19
C THR A 95 5.41 -8.68 3.70
N LEU A 96 6.62 -8.37 3.24
CA LEU A 96 7.08 -8.68 1.88
C LEU A 96 7.25 -10.19 1.71
N SER A 97 6.69 -10.75 0.64
CA SER A 97 6.92 -12.13 0.22
C SER A 97 8.34 -12.29 -0.34
N GLY A 98 8.92 -13.48 -0.17
CA GLY A 98 10.15 -13.85 -0.88
C GLY A 98 9.94 -14.15 -2.37
N TYR A 99 8.69 -14.29 -2.82
CA TYR A 99 8.35 -14.52 -4.22
C TYR A 99 8.30 -13.20 -5.00
N ILE A 100 9.01 -13.15 -6.13
CA ILE A 100 9.11 -11.98 -7.00
C ILE A 100 8.95 -12.47 -8.45
N ILE A 101 8.05 -11.84 -9.21
CA ILE A 101 8.02 -12.00 -10.66
C ILE A 101 9.03 -11.02 -11.24
N ASN A 102 10.12 -11.56 -11.79
CA ASN A 102 11.17 -10.76 -12.40
C ASN A 102 10.85 -10.50 -13.87
N TRP A 103 10.97 -9.24 -14.31
CA TRP A 103 10.67 -8.86 -15.69
C TRP A 103 11.51 -9.64 -16.72
N ASN A 104 12.75 -9.97 -16.36
CA ASN A 104 13.74 -10.60 -17.25
C ASN A 104 13.85 -12.12 -17.09
N LYS A 105 13.09 -12.74 -16.17
CA LYS A 105 13.08 -14.20 -15.98
C LYS A 105 11.70 -14.82 -16.21
N ALA A 106 10.74 -14.05 -16.71
CA ALA A 106 9.36 -14.52 -16.84
C ALA A 106 9.17 -15.52 -18.00
N ILE A 107 10.12 -15.62 -18.94
CA ILE A 107 10.01 -16.50 -20.10
C ILE A 107 11.39 -17.09 -20.42
N GLU A 108 11.61 -18.36 -20.10
CA GLU A 108 12.58 -19.17 -20.84
C GLU A 108 11.90 -19.55 -22.17
N VAL A 109 12.45 -19.09 -23.29
CA VAL A 109 12.05 -19.50 -24.64
C VAL A 109 12.93 -20.67 -25.07
#